data_AF-A0A2E9CFE2-F1
#
_entry.id   AF-A0A2E9CFE2-F1
#
_cell.length_a   1.000
_cell.length_b   1.000
_cell.length_c   1.000
_cell.angle_alpha   90.00
_cell.angle_beta   90.00
_cell.angle_gamma   90.00
#
_symmetry.space_group_name_H-M   'P 1'
#
loop_
_entity.id
_entity.type
_entity.pdbx_description
1 polymer ?
#
loop_
_entity_poly.entity_id
_entity_poly.type
_entity_poly.pdbx_seq_one_letter_code
_entity_poly.pdbx_strand_id
1 'polypeptide(L)' 'MKVKLLWAVIKCPDLKCSKHMISKYGAKRKNCPYCGRSFKVSDNFILGETTQEKARKKVKNLNKNIR' A
#
# COMPACT_ATOMS: atom_id res chain seq x y z
N MET A 1 -9.46 18.09 -15.39
CA MET A 1 -8.09 17.54 -15.29
C MET A 1 -8.15 16.14 -14.67
N LYS A 2 -7.70 15.08 -15.36
CA LYS A 2 -7.71 13.72 -14.80
C LYS A 2 -6.53 13.56 -13.83
N VAL A 3 -6.80 13.43 -12.53
CA VAL A 3 -5.79 13.20 -11.51
C VAL A 3 -5.13 11.84 -11.78
N LYS A 4 -3.89 11.83 -12.28
CA LYS A 4 -3.12 10.59 -12.47
C LYS A 4 -2.67 10.08 -11.10
N LEU A 5 -3.32 9.04 -10.60
CA LEU A 5 -2.84 8.27 -9.45
C LEU A 5 -1.62 7.46 -9.91
N LEU A 6 -0.48 7.66 -9.25
CA LEU A 6 0.79 7.01 -9.61
C LEU A 6 1.22 5.97 -8.57
N TRP A 7 0.75 6.11 -7.34
CA TRP A 7 1.09 5.25 -6.22
C TRP A 7 -0.17 4.75 -5.53
N ALA A 8 -0.18 3.48 -5.16
CA ALA A 8 -1.23 2.84 -4.40
C ALA A 8 -0.72 2.55 -2.99
N VAL A 9 -1.48 2.94 -1.99
CA VAL A 9 -1.30 2.48 -0.62
C VAL A 9 -2.13 1.20 -0.45
N ILE A 10 -1.46 0.14 -0.03
CA ILE A 10 -2.05 -1.18 0.17
C ILE A 10 -1.79 -1.68 1.58
N LYS A 11 -2.61 -2.60 2.08
CA LYS A 11 -2.40 -3.29 3.36
C LYS A 11 -2.00 -4.72 3.12
N CYS A 12 -1.19 -5.28 4.02
CA CYS A 12 -0.95 -6.72 4.01
C CYS A 12 -2.22 -7.46 4.47
N PRO A 13 -2.70 -8.47 3.72
CA PRO A 13 -3.86 -9.28 4.13
C PRO A 13 -3.56 -10.19 5.33
N ASP A 14 -2.28 -10.39 5.65
CA ASP A 14 -1.89 -11.22 6.78
C ASP A 14 -2.18 -10.50 8.10
N LEU A 15 -3.04 -11.08 8.94
CA LEU A 15 -3.47 -10.49 10.21
C LEU A 15 -2.30 -10.25 11.16
N LYS A 16 -1.29 -11.13 11.17
CA LYS A 16 -0.10 -11.01 12.02
C LYS A 16 0.78 -9.83 11.62
N CYS A 17 0.92 -9.57 10.33
CA CYS A 17 1.67 -8.42 9.84
C CYS A 17 0.84 -7.13 9.90
N SER A 18 -0.33 -7.15 9.26
CA SER A 18 -1.27 -6.04 9.09
C SER A 18 -0.67 -4.71 8.60
N LYS A 19 0.61 -4.67 8.21
CA LYS A 19 1.31 -3.43 7.82
C LYS A 19 0.83 -2.93 6.46
N HIS A 20 0.78 -1.61 6.38
CA HIS A 20 0.58 -0.85 5.15
C HIS A 20 1.90 -0.68 4.42
N MET A 21 1.81 -0.61 3.09
CA MET A 21 2.94 -0.42 2.19
C MET A 21 2.47 0.32 0.93
N ILE A 22 3.44 0.77 0.14
CA ILE A 22 3.17 1.42 -1.14
C ILE A 22 3.46 0.48 -2.31
N SER A 23 2.73 0.66 -3.39
CA SER A 23 2.93 0.01 -4.68
C SER A 23 2.79 1.04 -5.79
N LYS A 24 3.41 0.79 -6.95
CA LYS A 24 3.18 1.62 -8.14
C LYS A 24 1.80 1.30 -8.70
N TYR A 25 1.05 2.31 -9.13
CA TYR A 25 -0.27 2.12 -9.72
C TYR A 25 -0.13 1.24 -10.98
N GLY A 26 -1.00 0.23 -11.11
CA GLY A 26 -0.92 -0.80 -12.17
C GLY A 26 -0.16 -2.08 -11.80
N ALA A 27 0.49 -2.14 -10.63
CA ALA A 27 1.05 -3.41 -10.15
C ALA A 27 -0.08 -4.40 -9.83
N LYS A 28 -0.04 -5.61 -10.41
CA LYS A 28 -1.06 -6.64 -10.18
C LYS A 28 -0.88 -7.38 -8.85
N ARG A 29 0.37 -7.71 -8.50
CA ARG A 29 0.75 -8.40 -7.27
C ARG A 29 1.84 -7.64 -6.53
N LYS A 30 1.87 -7.78 -5.22
CA LYS A 30 2.91 -7.21 -4.37
C LYS A 30 3.27 -8.21 -3.28
N ASN A 31 4.56 -8.28 -2.99
CA ASN A 31 5.08 -9.07 -1.89
C ASN A 31 5.27 -8.14 -0.68
N CYS A 32 4.75 -8.56 0.47
CA CYS A 32 4.96 -7.86 1.72
C CYS A 32 6.45 -7.93 2.10
N PRO A 33 7.14 -6.79 2.32
CA PRO A 33 8.54 -6.82 2.76
C PRO A 33 8.71 -7.28 4.22
N TYR A 34 7.62 -7.34 4.99
CA TYR A 34 7.66 -7.71 6.41
C TYR A 34 7.40 -9.20 6.65
N CYS A 35 6.42 -9.79 5.96
CA CYS A 35 6.06 -11.21 6.13
C CYS A 35 6.32 -12.06 4.89
N GLY A 36 6.84 -11.50 3.80
CA GLY A 36 7.14 -12.21 2.55
C GLY A 36 5.93 -12.62 1.71
N ARG A 37 4.70 -12.49 2.22
CA ARG A 37 3.49 -12.95 1.54
C ARG A 37 3.23 -12.20 0.24
N SER A 38 2.91 -12.94 -0.83
CA SER A 38 2.49 -12.38 -2.12
C SER A 38 0.96 -12.32 -2.23
N PHE A 39 0.41 -11.18 -2.62
CA PHE A 39 -1.03 -10.97 -2.76
C PHE A 39 -1.36 -10.01 -3.89
N LYS A 40 -2.63 -9.99 -4.32
CA LYS A 40 -3.11 -9.05 -5.34
C LYS A 40 -3.27 -7.66 -4.75
N VAL A 41 -2.79 -6.66 -5.48
CA VAL A 41 -2.83 -5.25 -5.08
C VAL A 41 -4.26 -4.72 -5.08
N SER A 42 -5.09 -5.13 -6.04
CA SER A 42 -6.51 -4.75 -6.15
C SER A 42 -7.29 -5.11 -4.89
N ASP A 43 -7.08 -6.32 -4.38
CA ASP A 43 -7.86 -6.89 -3.28
C ASP A 43 -7.51 -6.26 -1.93
N ASN A 44 -6.37 -5.58 -1.86
CA ASN A 44 -5.85 -4.95 -0.65
C ASN A 44 -5.52 -3.46 -0.83
N PHE A 45 -6.15 -2.85 -1.84
CA PHE A 45 -6.01 -1.43 -2.12
C PHE A 45 -6.78 -0.62 -1.09
N ILE A 46 -6.15 0.42 -0.54
CA ILE A 46 -6.80 1.36 0.37
C ILE A 46 -7.06 2.68 -0.34
N LEU A 47 -6.00 3.29 -0.87
CA LEU A 47 -6.09 4.59 -1.52
C LEU A 47 -4.96 4.81 -2.52
N GLY A 48 -5.20 5.72 -3.46
CA GLY A 48 -4.22 6.16 -4.43
C GLY A 48 -3.64 7.51 -4.06
N GLU A 49 -2.39 7.73 -4.44
CA GLU A 49 -1.67 8.98 -4.28
C GLU A 49 -1.01 9.40 -5.59
N THR A 50 -0.90 10.71 -5.76
CA THR A 50 -0.27 11.29 -6.95
C THR A 50 1.24 11.26 -6.87
N THR A 51 1.82 11.35 -5.67
CA THR A 51 3.28 11.32 -5.46
C THR A 51 3.69 10.20 -4.52
N GLN A 52 4.91 9.70 -4.70
CA GLN A 52 5.48 8.65 -3.83
C GLN A 52 5.60 9.14 -2.39
N GLU A 53 5.96 10.40 -2.21
CA GLU A 53 6.15 11.02 -0.90
C GLU A 53 4.86 11.05 -0.08
N LYS A 54 3.74 11.48 -0.70
CA LYS A 54 2.41 11.47 -0.04
C LYS A 54 2.01 10.05 0.34
N ALA A 55 2.23 9.07 -0.54
CA ALA A 55 1.97 7.67 -0.27
C ALA A 55 2.80 7.15 0.92
N ARG A 56 4.10 7.46 0.97
CA ARG A 56 4.97 7.10 2.09
C ARG A 56 4.53 7.73 3.40
N LYS A 57 4.17 9.02 3.40
CA LYS A 57 3.68 9.73 4.59
C LYS A 57 2.40 9.08 5.13
N LYS A 58 1.46 8.73 4.25
CA LYS A 58 0.24 8.00 4.62
C LYS A 58 0.53 6.62 5.19
N VAL A 59 1.36 5.81 4.53
CA VAL A 59 1.76 4.49 5.04
C VAL A 59 2.41 4.59 6.42
N LYS A 60 3.30 5.57 6.63
CA LYS A 60 3.94 5.79 7.93
C LYS A 60 2.92 6.08 9.02
N ASN A 61 1.94 6.93 8.75
CA ASN A 61 0.87 7.25 9.71
C ASN A 61 -0.05 6.05 9.97
N LEU A 62 -0.46 5.34 8.92
CA LEU A 62 -1.30 4.13 9.05
C LEU A 62 -0.60 3.03 9.85
N ASN A 63 0.71 2.85 9.65
CA ASN A 63 1.52 1.88 10.39
C ASN A 63 1.77 2.25 11.84
N LYS A 64 1.72 3.54 12.22
CA LYS A 64 1.78 3.98 13.63
C LYS A 64 0.51 3.60 14.39
N ASN A 65 -0.63 3.55 13.70
CA ASN A 65 -1.92 3.25 14.32
C ASN A 65 -2.21 1.73 14.41
N ILE A 66 -1.36 0.90 13.81
CA ILE A 66 -1.39 -0.56 13.98
C ILE A 66 -0.54 -0.87 15.21
N ARG A 67 -1.22 -0.95 16.34
CA ARG A 67 -0.65 -1.30 17.64
C ARG A 67 -0.66 -2.81 17.83
#